data_AF-A0A955SVP4-F1
#
_entry.id   AF-A0A955SVP4-F1
#
_cell.length_a   1.000
_cell.length_b   1.000
_cell.length_c   1.000
_cell.angle_alpha   90.00
_cell.angle_beta   90.00
_cell.angle_gamma   90.00
#
_symmetry.space_group_name_H-M   'P 1'
#
loop_
_entity.id
_entity.type
_entity.pdbx_description
1 polymer ?
#
loop_
_entity_poly.entity_id
_entity_poly.type
_entity_poly.pdbx_seq_one_letter_code
_entity_poly.pdbx_strand_id
1 'polypeptide(L)'
;MIKIRVIHGGAFLLSRDRIEQVQEIFRLAFPSLAGYADEIPNLLRDPVHHGFRSILLVAEGSVGRVDAFALLLHFTGVECCFLDFIATRPGVRSG
;
A
#
# COMPACT_ATOMS: atom_id res chain seq x y z
N MET A 1 15.05 6.05 -11.39
CA MET A 1 14.23 7.19 -10.91
C MET A 1 13.03 6.60 -10.19
N ILE A 2 12.78 7.01 -8.94
CA ILE A 2 11.65 6.50 -8.16
C ILE A 2 10.41 7.29 -8.55
N LYS A 3 9.31 6.61 -8.84
CA LYS A 3 8.00 7.24 -9.08
C LYS A 3 7.02 6.78 -8.01
N ILE A 4 6.52 7.71 -7.21
CA ILE A 4 5.49 7.41 -6.21
C ILE A 4 4.12 7.57 -6.87
N ARG A 5 3.28 6.55 -6.75
CA ARG A 5 1.88 6.57 -7.18
C ARG A 5 0.97 6.36 -6.00
N VAL A 6 -0.19 7.01 -6.07
CA VAL A 6 -1.26 6.84 -5.10
C VAL A 6 -2.31 5.92 -5.69
N ILE A 7 -2.65 4.85 -4.98
CA ILE A 7 -3.74 3.94 -5.31
C ILE A 7 -4.88 4.23 -4.34
N HIS A 8 -6.00 4.66 -4.89
CA HIS A 8 -7.29 4.83 -4.20
C HIS A 8 -8.29 3.79 -4.71
N GLY A 9 -9.37 3.55 -3.96
CA GLY A 9 -10.35 2.50 -4.24
C GLY A 9 -10.89 2.44 -5.67
N GLY A 10 -11.05 3.59 -6.34
CA GLY A 10 -11.51 3.64 -7.74
C GLY A 10 -10.50 3.14 -8.79
N ALA A 11 -9.20 3.09 -8.46
CA ALA A 11 -8.13 2.67 -9.37
C ALA A 11 -7.72 1.20 -9.22
N PHE A 12 -8.47 0.42 -8.41
CA PHE A 12 -8.15 -0.97 -8.06
C PHE A 12 -7.99 -1.88 -9.29
N LEU A 13 -8.87 -1.77 -10.28
CA LEU A 13 -8.84 -2.63 -11.47
C LEU A 13 -7.60 -2.40 -12.34
N LEU A 14 -7.11 -1.16 -12.43
CA LEU A 14 -5.92 -0.80 -13.20
C LEU A 14 -4.61 -1.10 -12.46
N SER A 15 -4.71 -1.52 -11.18
CA SER A 15 -3.56 -1.63 -10.28
C SER A 15 -3.40 -3.02 -9.67
N ARG A 16 -4.11 -4.05 -10.16
CA ARG A 16 -4.04 -5.43 -9.64
C ARG A 16 -2.60 -5.95 -9.51
N ASP A 17 -1.80 -5.86 -10.57
CA ASP A 17 -0.40 -6.31 -10.57
C ASP A 17 0.47 -5.60 -9.52
N ARG A 18 0.13 -4.34 -9.18
CA ARG A 18 0.85 -3.58 -8.14
C ARG A 18 0.42 -4.03 -6.76
N ILE A 19 -0.87 -4.30 -6.57
CA ILE A 19 -1.43 -4.76 -5.30
C ILE A 19 -0.87 -6.14 -4.98
N GLU A 20 -0.78 -7.05 -5.94
CA GLU A 20 -0.14 -8.36 -5.76
C GLU A 20 1.32 -8.22 -5.31
N GLN A 21 2.09 -7.35 -5.98
CA GLN A 21 3.48 -7.07 -5.57
C GLN A 21 3.57 -6.44 -4.16
N VAL A 22 2.62 -5.59 -3.79
CA VAL A 22 2.55 -5.02 -2.43
C VAL A 22 2.28 -6.13 -1.41
N GLN A 23 1.36 -7.05 -1.69
CA GLN A 23 1.06 -8.19 -0.81
C GLN A 23 2.30 -9.08 -0.62
N GLU A 24 3.07 -9.33 -1.68
CA GLU A 24 4.33 -10.07 -1.57
C GLU A 24 5.35 -9.35 -0.66
N ILE A 25 5.57 -8.05 -0.88
CA ILE A 25 6.49 -7.27 -0.05
C ILE A 25 6.01 -7.24 1.40
N PHE A 26 4.70 -7.11 1.63
CA PHE A 26 4.10 -7.12 2.96
C PHE A 26 4.36 -8.45 3.68
N ARG A 27 4.09 -9.59 3.04
CA ARG A 27 4.30 -10.92 3.64
C ARG A 27 5.78 -11.17 3.97
N LEU A 28 6.70 -10.65 3.16
CA LEU A 28 8.13 -10.75 3.40
C LEU A 28 8.61 -9.82 4.53
N ALA A 29 8.09 -8.60 4.60
CA ALA A 29 8.48 -7.60 5.60
C ALA A 29 7.84 -7.85 6.97
N PHE A 30 6.61 -8.35 6.99
CA PHE A 30 5.82 -8.62 8.19
C PHE A 30 5.30 -10.07 8.22
N PRO A 31 6.16 -11.09 8.38
CA PRO A 31 5.75 -12.49 8.34
C PRO A 31 4.69 -12.84 9.40
N SER A 32 4.76 -12.23 10.58
CA SER A 32 3.80 -12.44 11.67
C SER A 32 2.40 -11.87 11.39
N LEU A 33 2.27 -11.00 10.38
CA LEU A 33 1.01 -10.38 9.97
C LEU A 33 0.63 -10.74 8.52
N ALA A 34 1.18 -11.83 7.98
CA ALA A 34 1.03 -12.18 6.57
C ALA A 34 -0.43 -12.24 6.07
N GLY A 35 -1.39 -12.60 6.93
CA GLY A 35 -2.82 -12.59 6.61
C GLY A 35 -3.41 -11.20 6.34
N TYR A 36 -2.84 -10.14 6.93
CA TYR A 36 -3.26 -8.76 6.70
C TYR A 36 -3.05 -8.32 5.24
N ALA A 37 -2.09 -8.94 4.54
CA ALA A 37 -1.85 -8.67 3.13
C ALA A 37 -3.12 -8.94 2.29
N ASP A 38 -3.92 -9.94 2.64
CA ASP A 38 -5.14 -10.30 1.91
C ASP A 38 -6.30 -9.31 2.18
N GLU A 39 -6.21 -8.52 3.26
CA GLU A 39 -7.18 -7.49 3.62
C GLU A 39 -6.92 -6.14 2.93
N ILE A 40 -5.67 -5.84 2.53
CA ILE A 40 -5.28 -4.60 1.85
C ILE A 40 -6.22 -4.26 0.65
N PRO A 41 -6.55 -5.19 -0.26
CA PRO A 41 -7.53 -4.97 -1.32
C PRO A 41 -8.89 -4.48 -0.83
N ASN A 42 -9.38 -5.04 0.28
CA ASN A 42 -10.69 -4.72 0.84
C ASN A 42 -10.67 -3.34 1.52
N LEU A 43 -9.59 -3.02 2.26
CA LEU A 43 -9.37 -1.71 2.86
C LEU A 43 -9.34 -0.59 1.82
N LEU A 44 -8.84 -0.86 0.61
CA LEU A 44 -8.85 0.09 -0.50
C LEU A 44 -10.22 0.22 -1.16
N ARG A 45 -10.99 -0.88 -1.24
CA ARG A 45 -12.30 -0.90 -1.92
C ARG A 45 -13.38 -0.17 -1.15
N ASP A 46 -13.38 -0.25 0.18
CA ASP A 46 -14.41 0.34 1.02
C ASP A 46 -13.84 1.38 2.03
N PRO A 47 -13.56 2.61 1.56
CA PRO A 47 -13.06 3.68 2.42
C PRO A 47 -14.15 4.33 3.28
N VAL A 48 -15.42 3.87 3.24
CA VAL A 48 -16.53 4.53 3.93
C VAL A 48 -16.98 3.74 5.16
N HIS A 49 -16.83 2.42 5.18
CA HIS A 49 -17.28 1.60 6.31
C HIS A 49 -16.43 1.76 7.57
N HIS A 50 -15.16 2.17 7.45
CA HIS A 50 -14.21 2.18 8.56
C HIS A 50 -13.99 3.56 9.22
N GLY A 51 -14.67 4.61 8.77
CA GLY A 51 -14.51 5.98 9.31
C GLY A 51 -13.18 6.66 8.95
N PHE A 52 -12.34 6.00 8.15
CA PHE A 52 -11.10 6.53 7.59
C PHE A 52 -10.97 6.17 6.11
N ARG A 53 -10.24 6.99 5.36
CA ARG A 53 -9.89 6.73 3.96
C ARG A 53 -8.53 6.06 3.88
N SER A 54 -8.50 4.82 3.42
CA SER A 54 -7.26 4.11 3.13
C SER A 54 -6.57 4.68 1.88
N ILE A 55 -5.28 4.91 1.97
CA ILE A 55 -4.42 5.41 0.89
C ILE A 55 -3.22 4.49 0.80
N LEU A 56 -3.03 3.85 -0.36
CA LEU A 56 -1.84 3.05 -0.62
C LEU A 56 -0.90 3.84 -1.53
N LEU A 57 0.27 4.19 -1.00
CA LEU A 57 1.37 4.75 -1.76
C LEU A 57 2.27 3.62 -2.24
N VAL A 58 2.63 3.65 -3.51
CA VAL A 58 3.48 2.65 -4.16
C VAL A 58 4.66 3.36 -4.80
N ALA A 59 5.87 2.99 -4.40
CA ALA A 59 7.08 3.42 -5.06
C ALA A 59 7.41 2.44 -6.18
N GLU A 60 7.31 2.91 -7.42
CA GLU A 60 7.67 2.16 -8.61
C GLU A 60 9.09 2.50 -9.06
N GLY A 61 9.85 1.46 -9.37
CA GLY A 61 11.11 1.55 -10.09
C GLY A 61 10.91 1.52 -11.61
N SER A 62 11.94 1.09 -12.33
CA SER A 62 11.86 0.87 -13.78
C SER A 62 10.87 -0.27 -14.10
N VAL A 63 10.11 -0.13 -15.19
CA VAL A 63 9.23 -1.20 -15.74
C VAL A 63 8.05 -1.59 -14.82
N GLY A 64 7.53 -0.67 -14.00
CA GLY A 64 6.33 -0.93 -13.19
C GLY A 64 6.52 -1.91 -12.03
N ARG A 65 7.76 -2.25 -11.71
CA ARG A 65 8.12 -3.00 -10.51
C ARG A 65 7.87 -2.14 -9.27
N VAL A 66 7.17 -2.70 -8.29
CA VAL A 66 7.01 -2.08 -6.98
C VAL A 66 8.25 -2.38 -6.12
N ASP A 67 8.92 -1.31 -5.72
CA ASP A 67 10.11 -1.33 -4.89
C ASP A 67 9.79 -1.10 -3.41
N ALA A 68 8.74 -0.34 -3.12
CA ALA A 68 8.28 -0.07 -1.76
C ALA A 68 6.80 0.32 -1.74
N PHE A 69 6.20 0.26 -0.55
CA PHE A 69 4.84 0.75 -0.32
C PHE A 69 4.70 1.42 1.04
N ALA A 70 3.66 2.25 1.16
CA ALA A 70 3.17 2.77 2.43
C ALA A 70 1.65 2.75 2.46
N LEU A 71 1.06 2.21 3.52
CA LEU A 71 -0.38 2.20 3.77
C LEU A 71 -0.71 3.27 4.81
N LEU A 72 -1.53 4.23 4.43
CA LEU A 72 -1.98 5.31 5.29
C LEU A 72 -3.49 5.25 5.50
N LEU A 73 -3.93 5.57 6.70
CA LEU A 73 -5.32 5.71 7.07
C LEU A 73 -5.59 7.19 7.35
N HIS A 74 -6.34 7.85 6.48
CA HIS A 74 -6.67 9.27 6.62
C HIS A 74 -8.02 9.43 7.32
N PHE A 75 -7.98 9.96 8.54
CA PHE A 75 -9.15 10.24 9.37
C PHE A 75 -9.68 11.64 9.07
N THR A 76 -10.67 11.74 8.18
CA THR A 76 -11.19 13.03 7.72
C THR A 76 -11.85 13.87 8.82
N GLY A 77 -12.28 13.25 9.92
CA GLY A 77 -12.90 13.96 11.04
C GLY A 77 -11.91 14.72 11.94
N VAL A 78 -10.64 14.32 11.97
CA VAL A 78 -9.59 14.92 12.81
C VAL A 78 -8.40 15.46 11.99
N GLU A 79 -8.53 15.46 10.67
CA GLU A 79 -7.50 15.88 9.70
C GLU A 79 -6.12 15.27 9.98
N CYS A 80 -6.11 13.99 10.35
CA CYS A 80 -4.89 13.24 10.69
C CYS A 80 -4.72 12.03 9.77
N CYS A 81 -3.47 11.76 9.39
CA CYS A 81 -3.09 10.56 8.66
C CYS A 81 -2.26 9.65 9.58
N PHE A 82 -2.72 8.42 9.78
CA PHE A 82 -1.96 7.39 10.46
C PHE A 82 -1.18 6.57 9.43
N LEU A 83 0.13 6.42 9.64
CA LEU A 83 0.95 5.51 8.85
C LEU A 83 0.89 4.13 9.49
N ASP A 84 0.12 3.23 8.88
CA ASP A 84 -0.12 1.89 9.40
C ASP A 84 1.08 0.98 9.09
N PHE A 85 1.47 0.92 7.82
CA PHE A 85 2.60 0.11 7.37
C PHE A 85 3.46 0.85 6.35
N ILE A 86 4.77 0.64 6.43
CA ILE A 86 5.73 1.05 5.41
C ILE A 86 6.80 -0.03 5.28
N ALA A 87 7.07 -0.45 4.06
CA ALA A 87 8.12 -1.44 3.80
C ALA A 87 8.70 -1.31 2.40
N THR A 88 9.94 -1.74 2.26
CA THR A 88 10.64 -1.86 0.98
C THR A 88 10.86 -3.32 0.64
N ARG A 89 10.97 -3.61 -0.66
CA ARG A 89 11.33 -4.94 -1.14
C ARG A 89 12.74 -5.30 -0.64
N PRO A 90 12.99 -6.56 -0.22
CA PRO A 90 14.33 -6.99 0.17
C PRO A 90 15.37 -6.68 -0.92
N GLY A 91 16.52 -6.14 -0.51
CA GLY A 91 17.59 -5.73 -1.43
C GLY A 91 17.42 -4.33 -2.05
N VAL A 92 16.27 -3.67 -1.86
CA VAL A 92 16.11 -2.25 -2.18
C VAL A 92 16.43 -1.44 -0.92
N ARG A 93 17.65 -0.91 -0.86
CA ARG A 93 18.08 0.06 0.14
C ARG A 93 18.44 1.35 -0.57
N SER A 94 17.92 2.48 -0.11
CA SER A 94 18.51 3.77 -0.43
C SER A 94 19.87 3.86 0.27
N GLY A 95 20.91 4.18 -0.50
CA GLY A 95 22.22 4.54 0.05
C GLY A 95 22.18 5.88 0.76
#